data_AF-X0ZDD6-F1
#
_entry.id   AF-X0ZDD6-F1
#
_cell.length_a   1.000
_cell.length_b   1.000
_cell.length_c   1.000
_cell.angle_alpha   90.00
_cell.angle_beta   90.00
_cell.angle_gamma   90.00
#
_symmetry.space_group_name_H-M   'P 1'
#
loop_
_entity.id
_entity.type
_entity.pdbx_description
1 polymer ?
#
loop_
_entity_poly.entity_id
_entity_poly.type
_entity_poly.pdbx_seq_one_letter_code
_entity_poly.pdbx_strand_id
1 'polypeptide(L)'
;ACLHVTTETANLAMVLKEGGATLVLCASNPLSTQDDVAAALVKEYDIPVYAIKGEDNQTYYDHISAALEYGPHITLDDGADLVSTIHKDRRELVSGILGGTEETTTGCIRL
;
A
#
# COMPACT_ATOMS: atom_id res chain seq x y z
N ALA A 1 -0.24 2.84 0.89
CA ALA A 1 0.94 2.53 0.07
C ALA A 1 0.89 1.06 -0.29
N CYS A 2 1.06 0.74 -1.57
CA CYS A 2 1.01 -0.61 -2.13
C CYS A 2 2.41 -0.98 -2.58
N LEU A 3 3.13 -1.75 -1.76
CA LEU A 3 4.55 -2.06 -1.93
C LEU A 3 4.82 -3.48 -1.43
N HIS A 4 5.97 -4.05 -1.74
CA HIS A 4 6.43 -5.29 -1.12
C HIS A 4 6.57 -5.08 0.41
N VAL A 5 5.91 -5.90 1.24
CA VAL A 5 5.95 -5.75 2.71
C VAL A 5 7.17 -6.49 3.27
N THR A 6 8.30 -5.79 3.34
CA THR A 6 9.59 -6.29 3.84
C THR A 6 10.18 -5.36 4.89
N THR A 7 11.34 -5.72 5.46
CA THR A 7 12.08 -4.89 6.43
C THR A 7 12.44 -3.50 5.88
N GLU A 8 12.74 -3.39 4.59
CA GLU A 8 13.09 -2.15 3.90
C GLU A 8 11.87 -1.22 3.84
N THR A 9 10.72 -1.75 3.43
CA THR A 9 9.45 -1.01 3.40
C THR A 9 8.99 -0.65 4.80
N ALA A 10 9.23 -1.50 5.79
CA ALA A 10 8.96 -1.18 7.20
C ALA A 10 9.78 0.05 7.64
N ASN A 11 11.07 0.10 7.29
CA ASN A 11 11.91 1.24 7.61
C ASN A 11 11.43 2.53 6.91
N LEU A 12 11.02 2.44 5.64
CA LEU A 12 10.37 3.55 4.94
C LEU A 12 9.09 4.01 5.67
N ALA A 13 8.21 3.08 6.02
CA ALA A 13 6.94 3.39 6.68
C ALA A 13 7.14 4.06 8.04
N MET A 14 8.12 3.59 8.83
CA MET A 14 8.49 4.22 10.10
C MET A 14 8.98 5.66 9.89
N VAL A 15 9.88 5.89 8.92
CA VAL A 15 10.39 7.25 8.64
C VAL A 15 9.27 8.19 8.21
N LEU A 16 8.35 7.73 7.37
CA LEU A 16 7.20 8.53 6.95
C LEU A 16 6.25 8.84 8.12
N LYS A 17 6.02 7.86 9.01
CA LYS A 17 5.22 8.06 10.23
C LYS A 17 5.87 9.08 11.17
N GLU A 18 7.18 8.97 11.41
CA GLU A 18 7.95 9.96 12.18
C GLU A 18 7.95 11.35 11.51
N GLY A 19 7.84 11.38 10.17
CA GLY A 19 7.60 12.58 9.38
C GLY A 19 6.19 13.18 9.52
N GLY A 20 5.31 12.56 10.31
CA GLY A 20 3.95 13.03 10.59
C GLY A 20 2.87 12.44 9.67
N ALA A 21 3.20 11.47 8.83
CA ALA A 21 2.20 10.82 7.98
C ALA A 21 1.36 9.79 8.75
N THR A 22 0.05 9.78 8.52
CA THR A 22 -0.80 8.62 8.82
C THR A 22 -0.69 7.64 7.68
N LEU A 23 -0.24 6.42 7.96
CA LEU A 23 0.11 5.42 6.93
C LEU A 23 -0.73 4.15 7.04
N VAL A 24 -1.02 3.58 5.89
CA VAL A 24 -1.57 2.23 5.72
C VAL A 24 -0.82 1.53 4.60
N LEU A 25 -0.49 0.26 4.80
CA LEU A 25 0.20 -0.58 3.82
C LEU A 25 -0.71 -1.70 3.31
N CYS A 26 -0.55 -2.03 2.03
CA CYS A 26 -0.99 -3.30 1.43
C CYS A 26 0.13 -3.84 0.54
N ALA A 27 0.10 -5.14 0.24
CA ALA A 27 1.12 -5.76 -0.61
C ALA A 27 0.93 -5.37 -2.08
N SER A 28 2.04 -5.22 -2.81
CA SER A 28 2.07 -5.15 -4.30
C SER A 28 2.23 -6.53 -4.95
N ASN A 29 2.51 -7.57 -4.15
CA ASN A 29 2.67 -8.92 -4.64
C ASN A 29 2.33 -9.97 -3.56
N PRO A 30 1.49 -10.97 -3.89
CA PRO A 30 1.05 -11.97 -2.92
C PRO A 30 2.14 -12.75 -2.20
N LEU A 31 3.32 -12.93 -2.81
CA LEU A 31 4.40 -13.77 -2.25
C LEU A 31 5.46 -12.96 -1.49
N SER A 32 5.37 -11.63 -1.52
CA SER A 32 6.45 -10.76 -1.08
C SER A 32 6.40 -10.40 0.40
N THR A 33 5.23 -10.53 1.03
CA THR A 33 5.03 -10.20 2.44
C THR A 33 5.93 -11.05 3.34
N GLN A 34 6.64 -10.39 4.24
CA GLN A 34 7.27 -10.98 5.41
C GLN A 34 6.30 -10.82 6.58
N ASP A 35 5.60 -11.89 6.96
CA ASP A 35 4.49 -11.83 7.92
C ASP A 35 4.91 -11.37 9.32
N ASP A 36 6.15 -11.69 9.73
CA ASP A 36 6.75 -11.21 10.96
C ASP A 36 6.97 -9.69 10.94
N VAL A 37 7.40 -9.14 9.80
CA VAL A 37 7.52 -7.69 9.60
C VAL A 37 6.15 -7.01 9.59
N ALA A 38 5.17 -7.58 8.87
CA ALA A 38 3.80 -7.07 8.85
C ALA A 38 3.21 -7.04 10.26
N ALA A 39 3.39 -8.12 11.03
CA ALA A 39 2.95 -8.19 12.42
C ALA A 39 3.64 -7.16 13.31
N ALA A 40 4.95 -6.96 13.16
CA ALA A 40 5.71 -5.96 13.91
C ALA A 40 5.23 -4.53 13.62
N LEU A 41 5.01 -4.18 12.35
CA LEU A 41 4.47 -2.87 11.95
C LEU A 41 3.13 -2.57 12.63
N VAL A 42 2.25 -3.57 12.73
CA VAL A 42 0.95 -3.42 13.38
C VAL A 42 1.09 -3.34 14.91
N LYS A 43 1.87 -4.24 15.53
CA LYS A 43 1.91 -4.41 16.99
C LYS A 43 2.81 -3.43 17.72
N GLU A 44 3.95 -3.11 17.14
CA GLU A 44 5.00 -2.33 17.79
C GLU A 44 5.02 -0.88 17.32
N TYR A 45 4.57 -0.64 16.08
CA TYR A 45 4.66 0.67 15.44
C TYR A 45 3.31 1.30 15.12
N ASP A 46 2.18 0.69 15.46
CA ASP A 46 0.82 1.18 15.15
C ASP A 46 0.69 1.67 13.69
N ILE A 47 1.18 0.87 12.74
CA ILE A 47 1.01 1.08 11.29
C ILE A 47 0.12 -0.04 10.77
N PRO A 48 -1.13 0.26 10.35
CA PRO A 48 -2.00 -0.72 9.71
C PRO A 48 -1.38 -1.35 8.47
N VAL A 49 -1.41 -2.68 8.40
CA VAL A 49 -0.94 -3.48 7.27
C VAL A 49 -2.02 -4.49 6.86
N TYR A 50 -2.45 -4.42 5.60
CA TYR A 50 -3.37 -5.35 4.95
C TYR A 50 -2.57 -6.18 3.95
N ALA A 51 -1.88 -7.20 4.44
CA ALA A 51 -1.06 -8.09 3.63
C ALA A 51 -0.78 -9.38 4.39
N ILE A 52 -0.80 -10.51 3.70
CA ILE A 52 -0.31 -11.79 4.21
C ILE A 52 0.47 -12.51 3.11
N LYS A 53 1.47 -13.32 3.49
CA LYS A 53 2.22 -14.10 2.51
C LYS A 53 1.37 -15.22 1.93
N GLY A 54 1.36 -15.32 0.60
CA GLY A 54 0.63 -16.35 -0.14
C GLY A 54 -0.87 -16.07 -0.27
N GLU A 55 -1.29 -14.81 -0.19
CA GLU A 55 -2.68 -14.43 -0.43
C GLU A 55 -3.17 -14.81 -1.84
N ASP A 56 -4.46 -15.09 -1.96
CA ASP A 56 -5.08 -15.28 -3.27
C ASP A 56 -5.44 -13.92 -3.91
N ASN A 57 -5.85 -13.96 -5.17
CA ASN A 57 -6.15 -12.74 -5.92
C ASN A 57 -7.32 -11.94 -5.32
N GLN A 58 -8.32 -12.62 -4.76
CA GLN A 58 -9.45 -11.94 -4.13
C GLN A 58 -8.99 -11.20 -2.87
N THR A 59 -8.26 -11.89 -2.00
CA THR A 59 -7.70 -11.34 -0.76
C THR A 59 -6.76 -10.16 -1.05
N TYR A 60 -5.93 -10.26 -2.09
CA TYR A 60 -5.06 -9.17 -2.54
C TYR A 60 -5.85 -7.88 -2.86
N TYR A 61 -6.94 -7.99 -3.64
CA TYR A 61 -7.77 -6.82 -3.97
C TYR A 61 -8.64 -6.35 -2.80
N ASP A 62 -9.06 -7.26 -1.91
CA ASP A 62 -9.75 -6.89 -0.67
C ASP A 62 -8.82 -6.07 0.25
N HIS A 63 -7.53 -6.43 0.31
CA HIS A 63 -6.51 -5.68 1.03
C HIS A 63 -6.24 -4.30 0.42
N ILE A 64 -6.14 -4.20 -0.91
CA ILE A 64 -6.05 -2.89 -1.60
C ILE A 64 -7.28 -2.04 -1.26
N SER A 65 -8.47 -2.62 -1.32
CA SER A 65 -9.73 -1.92 -1.03
C SER A 65 -9.78 -1.44 0.43
N ALA A 66 -9.35 -2.27 1.38
CA ALA A 66 -9.27 -1.92 2.79
C ALA A 66 -8.29 -0.77 3.05
N ALA A 67 -7.14 -0.73 2.34
CA ALA A 67 -6.22 0.39 2.41
C ALA A 67 -6.82 1.69 1.85
N LEU A 68 -7.64 1.60 0.79
CA LEU A 68 -8.30 2.77 0.20
C LEU A 68 -9.42 3.36 1.06
N GLU A 69 -10.02 2.60 1.98
CA GLU A 69 -11.00 3.14 2.95
C GLU A 69 -10.44 4.23 3.87
N TYR A 70 -9.11 4.34 3.98
CA TYR A 70 -8.47 5.41 4.74
C TYR A 70 -8.49 6.77 4.04
N GLY A 71 -8.94 6.83 2.77
CA GLY A 71 -9.01 8.07 2.00
C GLY A 71 -7.65 8.74 1.80
N PRO A 72 -6.71 8.09 1.09
CA PRO A 72 -5.34 8.59 0.98
C PRO A 72 -5.27 9.91 0.19
N HIS A 73 -4.48 10.86 0.70
CA HIS A 73 -4.12 12.08 -0.03
C HIS A 73 -2.88 11.88 -0.92
N ILE A 74 -2.03 10.91 -0.59
CA ILE A 74 -0.81 10.58 -1.35
C ILE A 74 -0.76 9.06 -1.52
N THR A 75 -0.46 8.59 -2.72
CA THR A 75 -0.21 7.16 -3.00
C THR A 75 1.28 6.88 -3.20
N LEU A 76 1.73 5.73 -2.71
CA LEU A 76 3.01 5.13 -3.08
C LEU A 76 2.67 3.77 -3.67
N ASP A 77 3.06 3.52 -4.91
CA ASP A 77 2.64 2.36 -5.69
C ASP A 77 3.85 1.66 -6.30
N ASP A 78 3.67 0.35 -6.48
CA ASP A 78 4.61 -0.59 -7.08
C ASP A 78 3.77 -1.46 -8.01
N GLY A 79 3.86 -1.14 -9.30
CA GLY A 79 3.14 -1.83 -10.35
C GLY A 79 1.79 -1.19 -10.69
N ALA A 80 1.41 -0.07 -10.09
CA ALA A 80 0.21 0.73 -10.36
C ALA A 80 -1.15 0.06 -10.06
N ASP A 81 -1.22 -0.99 -9.24
CA ASP A 81 -2.50 -1.63 -8.92
C ASP A 81 -3.38 -0.75 -8.03
N LEU A 82 -2.80 -0.09 -7.02
CA LEU A 82 -3.54 0.78 -6.11
C LEU A 82 -4.15 1.98 -6.87
N VAL A 83 -3.34 2.67 -7.68
CA VAL A 83 -3.80 3.77 -8.53
C VAL A 83 -4.80 3.30 -9.58
N SER A 84 -4.58 2.12 -10.19
CA SER A 84 -5.55 1.55 -11.14
C SER A 84 -6.92 1.32 -10.49
N THR A 85 -6.96 0.77 -9.28
CA THR A 85 -8.21 0.56 -8.53
C THR A 85 -8.89 1.88 -8.19
N ILE A 86 -8.14 2.93 -7.84
CA ILE A 86 -8.69 4.27 -7.64
C ILE A 86 -9.41 4.77 -8.90
N HIS A 87 -8.77 4.71 -10.07
CA HIS A 87 -9.36 5.22 -11.31
C HIS A 87 -10.47 4.34 -11.90
N LYS A 88 -10.52 3.05 -11.54
CA LYS A 88 -11.55 2.11 -12.01
C LYS A 88 -12.76 2.07 -11.08
N ASP A 89 -12.52 1.82 -9.80
CA ASP A 89 -13.55 1.36 -8.86
C ASP A 89 -13.80 2.36 -7.72
N ARG A 90 -12.85 3.25 -7.42
CA ARG A 90 -12.92 4.20 -6.28
C ARG A 90 -12.74 5.66 -6.71
N ARG A 91 -13.42 6.06 -7.79
CA ARG A 91 -13.25 7.39 -8.41
C ARG A 91 -13.61 8.56 -7.51
N GLU A 92 -14.46 8.34 -6.51
CA GLU A 92 -14.81 9.32 -5.49
C GLU A 92 -13.59 9.81 -4.70
N LEU A 93 -12.56 8.97 -4.54
CA LEU A 93 -11.33 9.31 -3.82
C LEU A 93 -10.41 10.26 -4.61
N VAL A 94 -10.54 10.32 -5.94
CA VAL A 94 -9.65 11.11 -6.82
C VAL A 94 -9.60 12.59 -6.40
N SER A 95 -10.74 13.14 -5.96
CA SER A 95 -10.82 14.54 -5.53
C SER A 95 -9.99 14.87 -4.28
N GLY A 96 -9.66 13.88 -3.46
CA GLY A 96 -8.83 14.02 -2.26
C GLY A 96 -7.34 13.74 -2.49
N ILE A 97 -6.96 13.20 -3.66
CA ILE A 97 -5.58 12.83 -3.96
C ILE A 97 -4.79 14.05 -4.44
N LEU A 98 -3.70 14.36 -3.75
CA LEU A 98 -2.75 15.41 -4.10
C LEU A 98 -1.70 14.93 -5.11
N GLY A 99 -1.36 13.65 -5.10
CA GLY A 99 -0.40 13.05 -6.00
C GLY A 99 -0.02 11.63 -5.60
N GLY A 100 0.86 11.03 -6.39
CA GLY A 100 1.37 9.69 -6.14
C GLY A 100 2.78 9.50 -6.65
N THR A 101 3.45 8.46 -6.15
CA THR A 101 4.75 7.99 -6.66
C THR A 101 4.60 6.55 -7.16
N GLU A 102 5.31 6.23 -8.22
CA GLU A 102 5.40 4.88 -8.77
C GLU A 102 6.87 4.49 -8.88
N GLU A 103 7.25 3.36 -8.28
CA GLU A 103 8.65 2.90 -8.25
C GLU A 103 9.05 2.14 -9.51
N THR A 104 8.12 1.38 -10.11
CA THR A 104 8.46 0.41 -11.13
C THR A 104 8.25 0.92 -12.54
N THR A 105 9.05 0.39 -13.48
CA THR A 105 8.86 0.66 -14.91
C THR A 105 7.50 0.15 -15.40
N THR A 106 7.05 -1.00 -14.89
CA THR A 106 5.74 -1.57 -15.24
C THR A 106 4.60 -0.64 -14.85
N GLY A 107 4.60 -0.15 -13.61
CA GLY A 107 3.58 0.79 -13.17
C GLY A 107 3.64 2.11 -13.94
N CYS A 108 4.84 2.64 -14.22
CA CYS A 108 4.99 3.84 -15.04
C CYS A 108 4.36 3.73 -16.44
N ILE A 109 4.39 2.54 -17.06
CA ILE A 109 3.77 2.30 -18.37
C ILE A 109 2.24 2.22 -18.27
N ARG A 110 1.70 1.83 -17.10
CA ARG A 110 0.26 1.69 -16.86
C ARG A 110 -0.43 3.02 -16.52
N LEU A 111 0.33 4.03 -16.09
CA LEU A 111 -0.13 5.41 -15.83
C LEU A 111 -0.29 6.20 -17.14
#